data_AF-A0A6M5YYL9-F1
#
_entry.id   AF-A0A6M5YYL9-F1
#
_cell.length_a   1.000
_cell.length_b   1.000
_cell.length_c   1.000
_cell.angle_alpha   90.00
_cell.angle_beta   90.00
_cell.angle_gamma   90.00
#
_symmetry.space_group_name_H-M   'P 1'
#
loop_
_entity.id
_entity.type
_entity.pdbx_description
1 polymer ?
#
loop_
_entity_poly.entity_id
_entity_poly.type
_entity_poly.pdbx_seq_one_letter_code
_entity_poly.pdbx_strand_id
1 'polypeptide(L)'
;MDIFSRREFINRSAILAAAAAAGPVVGADSKPAPTAAARGAEKLRVAVVGVRGRGMSHVSGFLNKDVNCEITTVCDCDEAVIGSAMKKIEAAQKAAPKYEKDIRKVIADKDIDVVSIATPNHWHALMAVWAMESGKDVYVEKPATHNVHEGAIMLAAARKYKRICQVGTQSRSNPGMRDAIAFVRGGKIGKVDLAIGLCYKTRNSIGDTGLKMGEQKPPATMDYDLWCGPAPLTMPKRKTGNGTVHYDWHWFWDFGNGDLGNQGVHEMDKARWGLGQTRLPQYALSFGGRFGYTDDGETANTQLCLFDYGPAAKMIFEVRGLKTESYKGAMVGNIFVGTDGYVVCPSYGGGIAYDKDGKETQRFGWIKDEKAAQGGRFGGSDQHHFDNYAKAVRSRKHEDLNCDISEGHLSASLCHLANISYRLGREMPIATAEIFTNNKSFNEFGKGLVAHLKANKVDTEKTLGRFGYPLLIDTRSQTIKNSGDDEVTAKANAMLFREYRKGFELKEIA
;
A
#
# COMPACT_ATOMS: atom_id res chain seq x y z
N MET A 1 5.23 -14.90 16.61
CA MET A 1 4.08 -14.68 17.51
C MET A 1 2.88 -14.49 16.63
N ASP A 2 1.93 -15.42 16.73
CA ASP A 2 0.70 -15.41 15.93
C ASP A 2 -0.10 -14.14 16.26
N ILE A 3 -0.43 -13.33 15.26
CA ILE A 3 -0.99 -11.97 15.45
C ILE A 3 -2.44 -12.06 15.96
N PHE A 4 -3.07 -13.24 15.86
CA PHE A 4 -4.40 -13.53 16.35
C PHE A 4 -4.44 -14.92 16.98
N SER A 5 -4.92 -15.02 18.23
CA SER A 5 -5.23 -16.32 18.80
C SER A 5 -6.50 -16.90 18.14
N ARG A 6 -6.61 -18.23 18.01
CA ARG A 6 -7.83 -18.90 17.48
C ARG A 6 -9.11 -18.44 18.18
N ARG A 7 -9.02 -18.03 19.46
CA ARG A 7 -10.13 -17.52 20.26
C ARG A 7 -10.55 -16.10 19.87
N GLU A 8 -9.60 -15.27 19.41
CA GLU A 8 -9.88 -13.93 18.88
C GLU A 8 -10.52 -13.98 17.49
N PHE A 9 -10.18 -14.97 16.67
CA PHE A 9 -10.84 -15.21 15.37
C PHE A 9 -12.34 -15.51 15.54
N ILE A 10 -12.68 -16.41 16.47
CA ILE A 10 -14.08 -16.79 16.76
C ILE A 10 -14.89 -15.62 17.36
N ASN A 11 -14.28 -14.79 18.21
CA ASN A 11 -14.98 -13.65 18.82
C ASN A 11 -15.32 -12.55 17.81
N ARG A 12 -14.59 -12.42 16.70
CA ARG A 12 -14.94 -11.46 15.62
C ARG A 12 -16.18 -11.91 14.84
N SER A 13 -16.44 -13.21 14.76
CA SER A 13 -17.66 -13.76 14.16
C SER A 13 -18.93 -13.45 14.97
N ALA A 14 -18.81 -13.23 16.28
CA ALA A 14 -19.96 -13.06 17.18
C ALA A 14 -20.54 -11.63 17.22
N ILE A 15 -19.77 -10.61 16.82
CA ILE A 15 -20.18 -9.19 16.95
C ILE A 15 -20.93 -8.68 15.69
N LEU A 16 -20.94 -9.42 14.57
CA LEU A 16 -21.73 -9.09 13.37
C LEU A 16 -23.13 -9.74 13.31
N ALA A 17 -23.57 -10.41 14.37
CA ALA A 17 -24.78 -11.23 14.37
C ALA A 17 -26.13 -10.45 14.30
N ALA A 18 -26.12 -9.11 14.24
CA ALA A 18 -27.35 -8.31 14.25
C ALA A 18 -27.92 -7.95 12.86
N ALA A 19 -27.29 -8.34 11.74
CA ALA A 19 -27.77 -7.96 10.40
C ALA A 19 -27.69 -9.07 9.33
N ALA A 20 -27.92 -10.34 9.70
CA ALA A 20 -27.95 -11.45 8.74
C ALA A 20 -29.23 -12.29 8.89
N ALA A 21 -30.34 -11.81 8.34
CA ALA A 21 -31.47 -12.67 7.97
C ALA A 21 -31.26 -13.20 6.54
N ALA A 22 -30.28 -14.08 6.38
CA ALA A 22 -30.14 -14.97 5.22
C ALA A 22 -29.42 -16.24 5.69
N GLY A 23 -30.07 -17.40 5.51
CA GLY A 23 -29.74 -18.66 6.19
C GLY A 23 -28.35 -19.25 5.87
N PRO A 24 -27.97 -20.33 6.58
CA PRO A 24 -26.64 -20.93 6.47
C PRO A 24 -26.49 -21.64 5.13
N VAL A 25 -25.54 -21.20 4.30
CA VAL A 25 -24.99 -22.05 3.23
C VAL A 25 -24.00 -23.00 3.89
N VAL A 26 -24.37 -24.27 3.96
CA VAL A 26 -23.52 -25.38 4.42
C VAL A 26 -22.24 -25.39 3.57
N GLY A 27 -21.12 -24.97 4.18
CA GLY A 27 -19.81 -25.02 3.54
C GLY A 27 -19.34 -26.46 3.43
N ALA A 28 -19.12 -26.94 2.21
CA ALA A 28 -18.32 -28.13 1.99
C ALA A 28 -16.94 -27.94 2.65
N ASP A 29 -16.47 -28.97 3.37
CA ASP A 29 -15.09 -29.05 3.88
C ASP A 29 -14.10 -28.93 2.71
N SER A 30 -13.75 -27.70 2.34
CA SER A 30 -12.86 -27.41 1.23
C SER A 30 -11.42 -27.65 1.68
N LYS A 31 -10.99 -28.91 1.59
CA LYS A 31 -9.57 -29.26 1.69
C LYS A 31 -8.78 -28.35 0.72
N PRO A 32 -7.68 -27.72 1.17
CA PRO A 32 -6.90 -26.83 0.32
C PRO A 32 -6.44 -27.55 -0.96
N ALA A 33 -6.55 -26.89 -2.12
CA ALA A 33 -6.12 -27.45 -3.39
C ALA A 33 -4.60 -27.82 -3.37
N PRO A 34 -4.15 -28.83 -4.12
CA PRO A 34 -2.73 -29.17 -4.20
C PRO A 34 -1.86 -27.97 -4.63
N THR A 35 -0.72 -27.76 -3.98
CA THR A 35 0.24 -26.70 -4.33
C THR A 35 1.13 -27.12 -5.51
N ALA A 36 1.91 -26.20 -6.09
CA ALA A 36 2.95 -26.55 -7.07
C ALA A 36 4.00 -27.50 -6.48
N ALA A 37 4.44 -27.24 -5.24
CA ALA A 37 5.37 -28.12 -4.53
C ALA A 37 4.79 -29.54 -4.32
N ALA A 38 3.51 -29.66 -3.93
CA ALA A 38 2.85 -30.95 -3.76
C ALA A 38 2.68 -31.73 -5.08
N ARG A 39 2.67 -31.03 -6.22
CA ARG A 39 2.63 -31.64 -7.56
C ARG A 39 4.02 -31.96 -8.12
N GLY A 40 5.11 -31.63 -7.41
CA GLY A 40 6.47 -31.83 -7.89
C GLY A 40 6.86 -30.95 -9.09
N ALA A 41 6.25 -29.77 -9.23
CA ALA A 41 6.52 -28.88 -10.36
C ALA A 41 7.95 -28.32 -10.31
N GLU A 42 8.72 -28.51 -11.39
CA GLU A 42 10.10 -27.99 -11.49
C GLU A 42 10.14 -26.45 -11.62
N LYS A 43 9.15 -25.87 -12.32
CA LYS A 43 8.96 -24.42 -12.47
C LYS A 43 7.59 -24.01 -11.94
N LEU A 44 7.51 -22.81 -11.38
CA LEU A 44 6.23 -22.20 -11.02
C LEU A 44 5.62 -21.54 -12.25
N ARG A 45 4.37 -21.92 -12.59
CA ARG A 45 3.60 -21.30 -13.67
C ARG A 45 2.86 -20.08 -13.16
N VAL A 46 3.19 -18.93 -13.73
CA VAL A 46 2.80 -17.61 -13.24
C VAL A 46 1.82 -16.95 -14.21
N ALA A 47 0.74 -16.41 -13.66
CA ALA A 47 -0.08 -15.41 -14.33
C ALA A 47 0.31 -14.01 -13.85
N VAL A 48 0.51 -13.07 -14.78
CA VAL A 48 0.72 -11.64 -14.44
C VAL A 48 -0.54 -10.87 -14.81
N VAL A 49 -1.12 -10.19 -13.82
CA VAL A 49 -2.40 -9.47 -13.90
C VAL A 49 -2.14 -7.97 -13.80
N GLY A 50 -2.48 -7.24 -14.85
CA GLY A 50 -2.06 -5.86 -15.06
C GLY A 50 -0.62 -5.80 -15.58
N VAL A 51 -0.43 -5.40 -16.84
CA VAL A 51 0.89 -5.48 -17.51
C VAL A 51 1.39 -4.16 -18.09
N ARG A 52 0.93 -3.03 -17.53
CA ARG A 52 1.49 -1.70 -17.83
C ARG A 52 2.72 -1.40 -16.95
N GLY A 53 2.88 -0.15 -16.47
CA GLY A 53 4.10 0.33 -15.80
C GLY A 53 4.69 -0.65 -14.77
N ARG A 54 4.01 -0.88 -13.65
CA ARG A 54 4.49 -1.79 -12.59
C ARG A 54 4.41 -3.27 -13.00
N GLY A 55 3.40 -3.65 -13.76
CA GLY A 55 3.26 -5.01 -14.30
C GLY A 55 4.46 -5.47 -15.13
N MET A 56 5.08 -4.59 -15.91
CA MET A 56 6.31 -4.93 -16.66
C MET A 56 7.51 -5.20 -15.74
N SER A 57 7.55 -4.63 -14.53
CA SER A 57 8.52 -5.02 -13.51
C SER A 57 8.26 -6.43 -13.01
N HIS A 58 7.00 -6.84 -12.86
CA HIS A 58 6.63 -8.22 -12.48
C HIS A 58 7.02 -9.20 -13.59
N VAL A 59 6.70 -8.90 -14.85
CA VAL A 59 7.15 -9.68 -16.00
C VAL A 59 8.66 -9.87 -15.96
N SER A 60 9.41 -8.79 -15.72
CA SER A 60 10.88 -8.86 -15.65
C SER A 60 11.37 -9.70 -14.46
N GLY A 61 10.77 -9.53 -13.27
CA GLY A 61 11.15 -10.24 -12.06
C GLY A 61 10.89 -11.74 -12.14
N PHE A 62 9.75 -12.15 -12.69
CA PHE A 62 9.40 -13.56 -12.87
C PHE A 62 10.10 -14.23 -14.07
N LEU A 63 10.57 -13.46 -15.05
CA LEU A 63 11.44 -13.97 -16.12
C LEU A 63 12.89 -14.18 -15.67
N ASN A 64 13.27 -13.71 -14.49
CA ASN A 64 14.61 -13.94 -13.98
C ASN A 64 14.82 -15.44 -13.72
N LYS A 65 15.88 -15.99 -14.32
CA LYS A 65 16.24 -17.42 -14.25
C LYS A 65 16.37 -17.94 -12.81
N ASP A 66 16.82 -17.10 -11.87
CA ASP A 66 17.08 -17.51 -10.49
C ASP A 66 15.79 -17.67 -9.69
N VAL A 67 14.71 -17.02 -10.13
CA VAL A 67 13.35 -17.22 -9.59
C VAL A 67 12.77 -18.56 -10.05
N ASN A 68 13.25 -19.08 -11.18
CA ASN A 68 12.87 -20.36 -11.80
C ASN A 68 11.34 -20.50 -12.00
N CYS A 69 10.77 -19.52 -12.70
CA CYS A 69 9.35 -19.47 -13.07
C CYS A 69 9.17 -19.51 -14.58
N GLU A 70 7.93 -19.77 -15.00
CA GLU A 70 7.45 -19.62 -16.36
C GLU A 70 6.18 -18.76 -16.35
N ILE A 71 6.16 -17.67 -17.09
CA ILE A 71 4.93 -16.87 -17.25
C ILE A 71 4.09 -17.52 -18.34
N THR A 72 2.97 -18.12 -17.95
CA THR A 72 2.08 -18.85 -18.86
C THR A 72 0.87 -18.02 -19.29
N THR A 73 0.57 -16.94 -18.55
CA THR A 73 -0.62 -16.13 -18.78
C THR A 73 -0.38 -14.65 -18.48
N VAL A 74 -0.80 -13.78 -19.39
CA VAL A 74 -0.96 -12.35 -19.19
C VAL A 74 -2.44 -12.06 -19.08
N CYS A 75 -2.84 -11.31 -18.04
CA CYS A 75 -4.22 -10.91 -17.82
C CYS A 75 -4.33 -9.38 -17.76
N ASP A 76 -5.14 -8.78 -18.63
CA ASP A 76 -5.42 -7.34 -18.59
C ASP A 76 -6.79 -7.05 -19.21
N CYS A 77 -7.55 -6.14 -18.61
CA CYS A 77 -8.85 -5.71 -19.15
C CYS A 77 -8.72 -4.80 -20.38
N ASP A 78 -7.53 -4.26 -20.64
CA ASP A 78 -7.22 -3.40 -21.78
C ASP A 78 -6.26 -4.11 -22.75
N GLU A 79 -6.78 -4.54 -23.89
CA GLU A 79 -5.97 -5.26 -24.87
C GLU A 79 -4.90 -4.38 -25.53
N ALA A 80 -5.00 -3.05 -25.44
CA ALA A 80 -4.02 -2.14 -26.01
C ALA A 80 -2.66 -2.19 -25.29
N VAL A 81 -2.62 -2.65 -24.03
CA VAL A 81 -1.40 -2.58 -23.20
C VAL A 81 -0.60 -3.88 -23.14
N ILE A 82 -1.15 -4.99 -23.63
CA ILE A 82 -0.54 -6.32 -23.44
C ILE A 82 0.65 -6.59 -24.36
N GLY A 83 0.71 -5.93 -25.53
CA GLY A 83 1.63 -6.31 -26.60
C GLY A 83 3.11 -6.29 -26.20
N SER A 84 3.52 -5.37 -25.33
CA SER A 84 4.90 -5.31 -24.81
C SER A 84 5.23 -6.49 -23.90
N ALA A 85 4.30 -6.90 -23.04
CA ALA A 85 4.45 -8.04 -22.16
C ALA A 85 4.51 -9.35 -22.96
N MET A 86 3.56 -9.57 -23.88
CA MET A 86 3.52 -10.77 -24.72
C MET A 86 4.84 -10.99 -25.46
N LYS A 87 5.33 -9.94 -26.16
CA LYS A 87 6.61 -9.98 -26.90
C LYS A 87 7.80 -10.26 -26.00
N LYS A 88 7.86 -9.61 -24.83
CA LYS A 88 8.98 -9.77 -23.89
C LYS A 88 9.04 -11.20 -23.34
N ILE A 89 7.89 -11.75 -22.97
CA ILE A 89 7.78 -13.11 -22.44
C ILE A 89 8.16 -14.13 -23.51
N GLU A 90 7.58 -14.02 -24.71
CA GLU A 90 7.88 -14.91 -25.83
C GLU A 90 9.38 -14.89 -26.18
N ALA A 91 9.99 -13.71 -26.24
CA ALA A 91 11.42 -13.58 -26.53
C ALA A 91 12.31 -14.27 -25.48
N ALA A 92 11.93 -14.20 -24.20
CA ALA A 92 12.68 -14.73 -23.07
C ALA A 92 12.47 -16.24 -22.86
N GLN A 93 11.23 -16.73 -23.01
CA GLN A 93 10.85 -18.13 -22.76
C GLN A 93 10.84 -19.00 -24.02
N LYS A 94 10.88 -18.40 -25.21
CA LYS A 94 10.67 -19.08 -26.51
C LYS A 94 9.28 -19.71 -26.68
N ALA A 95 8.32 -19.27 -25.86
CA ALA A 95 6.92 -19.65 -25.92
C ALA A 95 6.06 -18.45 -25.55
N ALA A 96 5.02 -18.17 -26.34
CA ALA A 96 4.10 -17.09 -26.07
C ALA A 96 3.19 -17.46 -24.87
N PRO A 97 2.96 -16.53 -23.92
CA PRO A 97 1.95 -16.75 -22.88
C PRO A 97 0.54 -16.68 -23.50
N LYS A 98 -0.45 -17.26 -22.82
CA LYS A 98 -1.87 -17.01 -23.12
C LYS A 98 -2.24 -15.58 -22.73
N TYR A 99 -3.19 -14.98 -23.44
CA TYR A 99 -3.84 -13.74 -23.02
C TYR A 99 -5.24 -14.04 -22.50
N GLU A 100 -5.57 -13.48 -21.33
CA GLU A 100 -6.93 -13.46 -20.79
C GLU A 100 -7.36 -12.05 -20.43
N LYS A 101 -8.64 -11.74 -20.63
CA LYS A 101 -9.19 -10.43 -20.26
C LYS A 101 -9.70 -10.40 -18.81
N ASP A 102 -10.24 -11.52 -18.35
CA ASP A 102 -10.90 -11.64 -17.05
C ASP A 102 -10.13 -12.57 -16.12
N ILE A 103 -9.80 -12.06 -14.93
CA ILE A 103 -9.10 -12.79 -13.87
C ILE A 103 -9.82 -14.07 -13.45
N ARG A 104 -11.14 -14.13 -13.60
CA ARG A 104 -11.95 -15.32 -13.27
C ARG A 104 -11.55 -16.55 -14.08
N LYS A 105 -11.11 -16.36 -15.33
CA LYS A 105 -10.60 -17.45 -16.17
C LYS A 105 -9.22 -17.91 -15.73
N VAL A 106 -8.37 -16.97 -15.33
CA VAL A 106 -7.02 -17.25 -14.82
C VAL A 106 -7.09 -18.07 -13.54
N ILE A 107 -7.92 -17.68 -12.57
CA ILE A 107 -8.02 -18.42 -11.30
C ILE A 107 -8.71 -19.79 -11.48
N ALA A 108 -9.55 -19.95 -12.51
CA ALA A 108 -10.14 -21.25 -12.85
C ALA A 108 -9.12 -22.21 -13.50
N ASP A 109 -8.04 -21.69 -14.09
CA ASP A 109 -7.00 -22.51 -14.72
C ASP A 109 -6.19 -23.26 -13.63
N LYS A 110 -6.29 -24.60 -13.65
CA LYS A 110 -5.59 -25.49 -12.70
C LYS A 110 -4.09 -25.57 -12.96
N ASP A 111 -3.64 -25.12 -14.13
CA ASP A 111 -2.25 -25.05 -14.51
C ASP A 111 -1.54 -23.81 -13.97
N ILE A 112 -2.26 -22.85 -13.40
CA ILE A 112 -1.65 -21.66 -12.81
C ILE A 112 -1.38 -21.87 -11.33
N ASP A 113 -0.12 -21.66 -10.95
CA ASP A 113 0.38 -21.88 -9.59
C ASP A 113 0.42 -20.58 -8.79
N VAL A 114 0.80 -19.50 -9.46
CA VAL A 114 0.99 -18.16 -8.88
C VAL A 114 0.20 -17.13 -9.66
N VAL A 115 -0.46 -16.22 -8.95
CA VAL A 115 -1.06 -15.01 -9.51
C VAL A 115 -0.29 -13.79 -9.00
N SER A 116 0.25 -13.02 -9.94
CA SER A 116 1.02 -11.81 -9.68
C SER A 116 0.21 -10.57 -10.08
N ILE A 117 -0.18 -9.75 -9.10
CA ILE A 117 -1.19 -8.69 -9.25
C ILE A 117 -0.52 -7.31 -9.20
N ALA A 118 -0.65 -6.55 -10.28
CA ALA A 118 -0.16 -5.18 -10.44
C ALA A 118 -1.24 -4.23 -10.99
N THR A 119 -2.47 -4.40 -10.51
CA THR A 119 -3.66 -3.62 -10.89
C THR A 119 -3.76 -2.32 -10.06
N PRO A 120 -4.79 -1.48 -10.26
CA PRO A 120 -5.11 -0.42 -9.31
C PRO A 120 -5.53 -0.95 -7.93
N ASN A 121 -5.41 -0.11 -6.89
CA ASN A 121 -5.59 -0.50 -5.48
C ASN A 121 -6.92 -1.21 -5.19
N HIS A 122 -8.01 -0.72 -5.77
CA HIS A 122 -9.36 -1.25 -5.52
C HIS A 122 -9.54 -2.74 -5.88
N TRP A 123 -8.66 -3.30 -6.73
CA TRP A 123 -8.73 -4.69 -7.16
C TRP A 123 -7.91 -5.66 -6.31
N HIS A 124 -6.90 -5.16 -5.58
CA HIS A 124 -5.87 -6.00 -4.95
C HIS A 124 -6.45 -7.07 -4.02
N ALA A 125 -7.31 -6.66 -3.08
CA ALA A 125 -7.84 -7.58 -2.08
C ALA A 125 -8.73 -8.67 -2.70
N LEU A 126 -9.64 -8.27 -3.59
CA LEU A 126 -10.56 -9.21 -4.24
C LEU A 126 -9.83 -10.24 -5.09
N MET A 127 -8.92 -9.80 -5.97
CA MET A 127 -8.14 -10.71 -6.82
C MET A 127 -7.28 -11.65 -5.99
N ALA A 128 -6.64 -11.14 -4.92
CA ALA A 128 -5.82 -11.97 -4.05
C ALA A 128 -6.65 -13.04 -3.33
N VAL A 129 -7.82 -12.68 -2.78
CA VAL A 129 -8.69 -13.64 -2.09
C VAL A 129 -9.24 -14.68 -3.05
N TRP A 130 -9.74 -14.28 -4.22
CA TRP A 130 -10.20 -15.21 -5.26
C TRP A 130 -9.10 -16.16 -5.72
N ALA A 131 -7.88 -15.66 -5.92
CA ALA A 131 -6.74 -16.50 -6.29
C ALA A 131 -6.40 -17.51 -5.17
N MET A 132 -6.34 -17.07 -3.91
CA MET A 132 -6.02 -17.96 -2.80
C MET A 132 -7.10 -19.01 -2.55
N GLU A 133 -8.38 -18.64 -2.64
CA GLU A 133 -9.52 -19.57 -2.57
C GLU A 133 -9.46 -20.61 -3.68
N SER A 134 -9.03 -20.20 -4.88
CA SER A 134 -8.82 -21.10 -6.03
C SER A 134 -7.52 -21.92 -5.93
N GLY A 135 -6.76 -21.79 -4.82
CA GLY A 135 -5.57 -22.58 -4.55
C GLY A 135 -4.25 -22.00 -5.06
N LYS A 136 -4.18 -20.71 -5.37
CA LYS A 136 -3.00 -20.08 -5.99
C LYS A 136 -2.23 -19.30 -4.93
N ASP A 137 -0.91 -19.30 -5.02
CA ASP A 137 -0.09 -18.38 -4.24
C ASP A 137 -0.11 -16.99 -4.90
N VAL A 138 0.00 -15.94 -4.09
CA VAL A 138 -0.23 -14.56 -4.54
C VAL A 138 0.99 -13.68 -4.25
N TYR A 139 1.43 -12.96 -5.29
CA TYR A 139 2.23 -11.75 -5.13
C TYR A 139 1.33 -10.57 -5.50
N VAL A 140 1.11 -9.62 -4.60
CA VAL A 140 0.21 -8.47 -4.83
C VAL A 140 0.92 -7.16 -4.56
N GLU A 141 0.75 -6.17 -5.42
CA GLU A 141 1.36 -4.86 -5.22
C GLU A 141 0.81 -4.11 -4.00
N LYS A 142 1.63 -3.17 -3.52
CA LYS A 142 1.20 -2.22 -2.51
C LYS A 142 0.30 -1.12 -3.13
N PRO A 143 -0.55 -0.48 -2.32
CA PRO A 143 -0.99 -0.94 -1.00
C PRO A 143 -1.82 -2.21 -1.16
N ALA A 144 -1.66 -3.18 -0.25
CA ALA A 144 -2.33 -4.48 -0.39
C ALA A 144 -3.86 -4.39 -0.44
N THR A 145 -4.41 -3.31 0.12
CA THR A 145 -5.84 -3.09 0.31
C THR A 145 -6.22 -1.65 0.00
N HIS A 146 -7.51 -1.45 -0.25
CA HIS A 146 -8.19 -0.19 -0.45
C HIS A 146 -8.94 0.29 0.81
N ASN A 147 -9.18 -0.61 1.79
CA ASN A 147 -9.67 -0.27 3.12
C ASN A 147 -9.05 -1.17 4.21
N VAL A 148 -9.37 -0.93 5.48
CA VAL A 148 -8.80 -1.67 6.61
C VAL A 148 -9.36 -3.10 6.67
N HIS A 149 -10.66 -3.29 6.44
CA HIS A 149 -11.30 -4.58 6.58
C HIS A 149 -10.78 -5.63 5.59
N GLU A 150 -10.54 -5.22 4.35
CA GLU A 150 -9.99 -6.06 3.29
C GLU A 150 -8.73 -6.84 3.70
N GLY A 151 -7.82 -6.23 4.47
CA GLY A 151 -6.56 -6.88 4.81
C GLY A 151 -6.72 -7.96 5.88
N ALA A 152 -7.73 -7.82 6.75
CA ALA A 152 -8.11 -8.89 7.66
C ALA A 152 -8.66 -10.10 6.88
N ILE A 153 -9.48 -9.87 5.85
CA ILE A 153 -9.99 -10.92 4.97
C ILE A 153 -8.86 -11.59 4.19
N MET A 154 -7.95 -10.81 3.59
CA MET A 154 -6.80 -11.38 2.85
C MET A 154 -5.90 -12.23 3.75
N LEU A 155 -5.62 -11.78 4.98
CA LEU A 155 -4.85 -12.56 5.95
C LEU A 155 -5.58 -13.85 6.32
N ALA A 156 -6.89 -13.78 6.61
CA ALA A 156 -7.69 -14.95 6.90
C ALA A 156 -7.69 -15.95 5.73
N ALA A 157 -7.84 -15.47 4.49
CA ALA A 157 -7.77 -16.29 3.29
C ALA A 157 -6.41 -16.99 3.14
N ALA A 158 -5.30 -16.25 3.30
CA ALA A 158 -3.94 -16.80 3.21
C ALA A 158 -3.73 -17.94 4.22
N ARG A 159 -4.21 -17.76 5.46
CA ARG A 159 -4.09 -18.77 6.52
C ARG A 159 -5.03 -19.95 6.32
N LYS A 160 -6.31 -19.71 6.01
CA LYS A 160 -7.31 -20.77 5.77
C LYS A 160 -6.92 -21.67 4.61
N TYR A 161 -6.58 -21.07 3.47
CA TYR A 161 -6.26 -21.82 2.25
C TYR A 161 -4.79 -22.24 2.15
N LYS A 162 -3.99 -21.93 3.17
CA LYS A 162 -2.55 -22.25 3.28
C LYS A 162 -1.75 -21.76 2.08
N ARG A 163 -2.02 -20.52 1.65
CA ARG A 163 -1.36 -19.87 0.51
C ARG A 163 -0.32 -18.87 0.99
N ILE A 164 0.75 -18.76 0.21
CA ILE A 164 1.78 -17.75 0.36
C ILE A 164 1.26 -16.47 -0.28
N CYS A 165 1.18 -15.38 0.49
CA CYS A 165 0.71 -14.08 0.01
C CYS A 165 1.71 -13.00 0.40
N GLN A 166 2.46 -12.50 -0.59
CA GLN A 166 3.45 -11.43 -0.37
C GLN A 166 2.97 -10.11 -0.96
N VAL A 167 3.16 -9.03 -0.20
CA VAL A 167 2.84 -7.66 -0.61
C VAL A 167 4.09 -6.96 -1.13
N GLY A 168 3.99 -6.30 -2.28
CA GLY A 168 5.08 -5.63 -3.01
C GLY A 168 5.70 -4.42 -2.29
N THR A 169 6.35 -4.65 -1.15
CA THR A 169 7.08 -3.64 -0.37
C THR A 169 8.57 -3.99 -0.34
N GLN A 170 9.25 -3.64 -1.43
CA GLN A 170 10.55 -4.20 -1.82
C GLN A 170 11.68 -3.83 -0.85
N SER A 171 11.57 -2.69 -0.15
CA SER A 171 12.48 -2.26 0.91
C SER A 171 12.74 -3.36 1.96
N ARG A 172 11.75 -4.21 2.26
CA ARG A 172 11.88 -5.30 3.23
C ARG A 172 12.82 -6.42 2.80
N SER A 173 13.06 -6.54 1.49
CA SER A 173 13.98 -7.51 0.89
C SER A 173 15.31 -6.89 0.49
N ASN A 174 15.46 -5.57 0.58
CA ASN A 174 16.73 -4.93 0.28
C ASN A 174 17.74 -5.15 1.42
N PRO A 175 18.92 -5.74 1.19
CA PRO A 175 19.89 -6.02 2.24
C PRO A 175 20.31 -4.77 3.02
N GLY A 176 20.63 -3.66 2.32
CA GLY A 176 21.08 -2.44 2.96
C GLY A 176 19.99 -1.79 3.84
N MET A 177 18.73 -1.87 3.41
CA MET A 177 17.61 -1.42 4.24
C MET A 177 17.41 -2.32 5.46
N ARG A 178 17.53 -3.64 5.31
CA ARG A 178 17.42 -4.59 6.42
C ARG A 178 18.50 -4.34 7.48
N ASP A 179 19.73 -4.08 7.06
CA ASP A 179 20.83 -3.74 7.96
C ASP A 179 20.57 -2.41 8.68
N ALA A 180 20.05 -1.39 7.97
CA ALA A 180 19.68 -0.12 8.59
C ALA A 180 18.59 -0.29 9.65
N ILE A 181 17.54 -1.08 9.37
CA ILE A 181 16.46 -1.33 10.33
C ILE A 181 16.94 -2.19 11.50
N ALA A 182 17.81 -3.17 11.26
CA ALA A 182 18.45 -3.94 12.34
C ALA A 182 19.28 -3.01 13.25
N PHE A 183 20.00 -2.04 12.69
CA PHE A 183 20.74 -1.04 13.44
C PHE A 183 19.83 -0.14 14.28
N VAL A 184 18.76 0.41 13.68
CA VAL A 184 17.74 1.24 14.37
C VAL A 184 17.18 0.50 15.59
N ARG A 185 16.84 -0.79 15.40
CA ARG A 185 16.25 -1.62 16.45
C ARG A 185 17.27 -2.19 17.44
N GLY A 186 18.56 -2.11 17.12
CA GLY A 186 19.66 -2.66 17.90
C GLY A 186 20.10 -1.77 19.07
N GLY A 187 19.45 -0.62 19.29
CA GLY A 187 19.71 0.27 20.44
C GLY A 187 20.93 1.18 20.30
N LYS A 188 21.62 1.17 19.16
CA LYS A 188 22.84 1.96 18.94
C LYS A 188 22.62 3.48 18.84
N ILE A 189 21.38 3.91 18.61
CA ILE A 189 20.96 5.32 18.66
C ILE A 189 20.08 5.61 19.90
N GLY A 190 20.14 4.73 20.91
CA GLY A 190 19.33 4.84 22.11
C GLY A 190 17.88 4.41 21.89
N LYS A 191 16.97 4.93 22.73
CA LYS A 191 15.53 4.63 22.62
C LYS A 191 14.93 5.35 21.41
N VAL A 192 14.41 4.61 20.44
CA VAL A 192 13.71 5.13 19.27
C VAL A 192 12.20 5.11 19.52
N ASP A 193 11.61 6.29 19.73
CA ASP A 193 10.16 6.43 19.92
C ASP A 193 9.50 7.42 18.96
N LEU A 194 10.24 7.92 17.97
CA LEU A 194 9.71 8.71 16.88
C LEU A 194 10.28 8.26 15.53
N ALA A 195 9.39 7.97 14.59
CA ALA A 195 9.73 7.88 13.17
C ALA A 195 9.02 8.97 12.37
N ILE A 196 9.74 9.56 11.44
CA ILE A 196 9.24 10.54 10.47
C ILE A 196 9.32 9.88 9.11
N GLY A 197 8.18 9.70 8.44
CA GLY A 197 8.10 9.25 7.05
C GLY A 197 7.78 10.41 6.12
N LEU A 198 8.47 10.47 4.99
CA LEU A 198 8.39 11.57 4.04
C LEU A 198 8.00 11.03 2.67
N CYS A 199 7.02 11.65 2.05
CA CYS A 199 6.70 11.49 0.64
C CYS A 199 6.68 12.88 -0.02
N TYR A 200 7.88 13.46 -0.15
CA TYR A 200 8.07 14.74 -0.83
C TYR A 200 8.29 14.47 -2.31
N LYS A 201 7.20 14.48 -3.06
CA LYS A 201 7.20 14.16 -4.48
C LYS A 201 6.33 15.18 -5.19
N THR A 202 6.97 16.11 -5.90
CA THR A 202 6.26 17.11 -6.68
C THR A 202 5.30 16.43 -7.66
N ARG A 203 4.04 16.86 -7.62
CA ARG A 203 2.97 16.44 -8.51
C ARG A 203 2.49 17.65 -9.30
N ASN A 204 2.24 17.41 -10.59
CA ASN A 204 1.52 18.37 -11.40
C ASN A 204 0.01 18.17 -11.19
N SER A 205 -0.76 19.21 -11.47
CA SER A 205 -2.20 19.13 -11.64
C SER A 205 -2.55 18.00 -12.63
N ILE A 206 -3.58 17.21 -12.32
CA ILE A 206 -4.13 16.23 -13.27
C ILE A 206 -5.09 16.87 -14.29
N GLY A 207 -5.26 18.19 -14.20
CA GLY A 207 -6.15 18.99 -15.03
C GLY A 207 -7.61 18.95 -14.59
N ASP A 208 -8.36 19.93 -15.08
CA ASP A 208 -9.82 19.95 -15.06
C ASP A 208 -10.31 19.60 -16.47
N THR A 209 -11.14 18.57 -16.55
CA THR A 209 -11.73 18.10 -17.80
C THR A 209 -12.93 18.93 -18.24
N GLY A 210 -13.55 19.69 -17.33
CA GLY A 210 -14.82 20.37 -17.54
C GLY A 210 -16.02 19.42 -17.66
N LEU A 211 -15.82 18.11 -17.48
CA LEU A 211 -16.84 17.08 -17.57
C LEU A 211 -17.56 16.90 -16.23
N LYS A 212 -18.82 16.49 -16.27
CA LYS A 212 -19.49 15.95 -15.09
C LYS A 212 -19.04 14.50 -14.85
N MET A 213 -19.13 14.07 -13.60
CA MET A 213 -18.84 12.68 -13.23
C MET A 213 -19.69 11.73 -14.09
N GLY A 214 -19.07 10.70 -14.68
CA GLY A 214 -19.74 9.76 -15.57
C GLY A 214 -19.80 10.12 -17.06
N GLU A 215 -19.51 11.36 -17.46
CA GLU A 215 -19.59 11.77 -18.88
C GLU A 215 -18.40 11.29 -19.73
N GLN A 216 -17.27 10.99 -19.08
CA GLN A 216 -16.07 10.51 -19.75
C GLN A 216 -16.29 9.08 -20.29
N LYS A 217 -15.67 8.75 -21.43
CA LYS A 217 -15.75 7.41 -22.03
C LYS A 217 -14.45 6.61 -21.77
N PRO A 218 -14.55 5.29 -21.51
CA PRO A 218 -13.37 4.44 -21.40
C PRO A 218 -12.70 4.25 -22.76
N PRO A 219 -11.43 3.80 -22.80
CA PRO A 219 -10.78 3.41 -24.06
C PRO A 219 -11.58 2.29 -24.74
N ALA A 220 -11.69 2.32 -26.08
CA ALA A 220 -12.43 1.29 -26.83
C ALA A 220 -11.84 -0.12 -26.69
N THR A 221 -10.54 -0.21 -26.37
CA THR A 221 -9.78 -1.45 -26.17
C THR A 221 -9.97 -2.04 -24.76
N MET A 222 -10.64 -1.31 -23.87
CA MET A 222 -10.79 -1.68 -22.48
C MET A 222 -12.21 -2.18 -22.17
N ASP A 223 -12.28 -3.32 -21.50
CA ASP A 223 -13.49 -3.70 -20.77
C ASP A 223 -13.56 -2.90 -19.47
N TYR A 224 -14.37 -1.84 -19.48
CA TYR A 224 -14.48 -0.93 -18.35
C TYR A 224 -15.24 -1.53 -17.16
N ASP A 225 -16.14 -2.49 -17.43
CA ASP A 225 -16.85 -3.19 -16.37
C ASP A 225 -15.87 -3.97 -15.50
N LEU A 226 -14.95 -4.68 -16.16
CA LEU A 226 -13.81 -5.36 -15.54
C LEU A 226 -12.79 -4.39 -14.96
N TRP A 227 -12.53 -3.24 -15.59
CA TRP A 227 -11.60 -2.27 -15.01
C TRP A 227 -12.12 -1.74 -13.66
N CYS A 228 -13.40 -1.37 -13.58
CA CYS A 228 -14.04 -0.95 -12.32
C CYS A 228 -14.11 -2.10 -11.31
N GLY A 229 -14.53 -3.28 -11.75
CA GLY A 229 -14.66 -4.46 -10.90
C GLY A 229 -15.41 -4.18 -9.60
N PRO A 230 -14.76 -4.25 -8.42
CA PRO A 230 -15.40 -3.98 -7.13
C PRO A 230 -15.78 -2.50 -6.91
N ALA A 231 -15.25 -1.56 -7.68
CA ALA A 231 -15.53 -0.12 -7.58
C ALA A 231 -16.76 0.29 -8.37
N PRO A 232 -17.52 1.32 -7.95
CA PRO A 232 -18.69 1.81 -8.67
C PRO A 232 -18.45 1.94 -10.17
N LEU A 233 -19.47 1.59 -10.97
CA LEU A 233 -19.41 1.73 -12.43
C LEU A 233 -19.65 3.20 -12.81
N THR A 234 -18.68 4.04 -12.47
CA THR A 234 -18.73 5.48 -12.68
C THR A 234 -17.40 5.93 -13.27
N MET A 235 -17.46 6.70 -14.35
CA MET A 235 -16.27 7.17 -15.04
C MET A 235 -15.65 8.36 -14.29
N PRO A 236 -14.37 8.26 -13.87
CA PRO A 236 -13.68 9.36 -13.22
C PRO A 236 -13.36 10.46 -14.22
N LYS A 237 -13.37 11.71 -13.73
CA LYS A 237 -13.00 12.89 -14.52
C LYS A 237 -11.47 12.96 -14.66
N ARG A 238 -10.92 12.58 -15.81
CA ARG A 238 -9.46 12.48 -16.00
C ARG A 238 -9.00 13.00 -17.34
N LYS A 239 -7.99 13.87 -17.33
CA LYS A 239 -7.37 14.37 -18.54
C LYS A 239 -6.67 13.24 -19.30
N THR A 240 -6.81 13.26 -20.62
CA THR A 240 -6.42 12.17 -21.54
C THR A 240 -4.92 11.96 -21.73
N GLY A 241 -4.06 12.82 -21.17
CA GLY A 241 -2.61 12.80 -21.42
C GLY A 241 -1.90 11.48 -21.08
N ASN A 242 -2.43 10.71 -20.12
CA ASN A 242 -1.92 9.39 -19.72
C ASN A 242 -2.86 8.23 -20.12
N GLY A 243 -3.90 8.52 -20.91
CA GLY A 243 -5.09 7.68 -21.12
C GLY A 243 -6.24 8.11 -20.20
N THR A 244 -7.48 7.73 -20.55
CA THR A 244 -8.69 8.19 -19.82
C THR A 244 -8.85 7.58 -18.43
N VAL A 245 -8.14 6.50 -18.10
CA VAL A 245 -8.32 5.75 -16.84
C VAL A 245 -7.00 5.24 -16.22
N HIS A 246 -5.87 5.44 -16.88
CA HIS A 246 -4.60 4.87 -16.45
C HIS A 246 -3.76 5.84 -15.60
N TYR A 247 -2.97 5.28 -14.68
CA TYR A 247 -2.09 5.96 -13.71
C TYR A 247 -2.78 6.89 -12.69
N ASP A 248 -3.47 7.93 -13.13
CA ASP A 248 -4.05 8.97 -12.25
C ASP A 248 -5.25 8.49 -11.43
N TRP A 249 -5.54 7.19 -11.46
CA TRP A 249 -6.59 6.56 -10.65
C TRP A 249 -6.41 6.69 -9.15
N HIS A 250 -5.18 6.84 -8.69
CA HIS A 250 -4.90 6.98 -7.26
C HIS A 250 -5.41 8.30 -6.68
N TRP A 251 -5.77 9.29 -7.51
CA TRP A 251 -6.32 10.57 -7.04
C TRP A 251 -7.83 10.54 -6.75
N PHE A 252 -8.51 9.43 -7.03
CA PHE A 252 -9.97 9.27 -6.90
C PHE A 252 -10.29 8.21 -5.85
N TRP A 253 -11.21 8.52 -4.93
CA TRP A 253 -11.48 7.72 -3.75
C TRP A 253 -12.03 6.32 -4.04
N ASP A 254 -12.68 6.12 -5.19
CA ASP A 254 -13.22 4.82 -5.58
C ASP A 254 -12.15 3.82 -6.01
N PHE A 255 -10.98 4.33 -6.45
CA PHE A 255 -9.97 3.51 -7.13
C PHE A 255 -8.62 3.47 -6.41
N GLY A 256 -8.29 4.50 -5.62
CA GLY A 256 -7.06 4.55 -4.85
C GLY A 256 -7.10 5.52 -3.66
N ASN A 257 -5.92 5.79 -3.09
CA ASN A 257 -5.81 6.35 -1.73
C ASN A 257 -4.87 7.57 -1.68
N GLY A 258 -4.79 8.32 -2.77
CA GLY A 258 -3.86 9.45 -2.94
C GLY A 258 -2.40 9.03 -2.92
N ASP A 259 -1.52 10.01 -2.73
CA ASP A 259 -0.08 9.73 -2.64
C ASP A 259 0.31 9.01 -1.35
N LEU A 260 -0.53 9.06 -0.30
CA LEU A 260 -0.38 8.22 0.89
C LEU A 260 -0.35 6.74 0.50
N GLY A 261 -1.32 6.26 -0.27
CA GLY A 261 -1.36 4.86 -0.71
C GLY A 261 -0.45 4.57 -1.91
N ASN A 262 -0.23 5.54 -2.79
CA ASN A 262 0.56 5.33 -4.00
C ASN A 262 2.07 5.23 -3.72
N GLN A 263 2.67 6.24 -3.09
CA GLN A 263 4.08 6.19 -2.69
C GLN A 263 4.30 6.10 -1.19
N GLY A 264 3.47 6.77 -0.42
CA GLY A 264 3.66 6.92 1.02
C GLY A 264 3.66 5.58 1.76
N VAL A 265 2.92 4.58 1.28
CA VAL A 265 2.81 3.27 1.93
C VAL A 265 4.16 2.56 2.10
N HIS A 266 5.12 2.75 1.19
CA HIS A 266 6.47 2.20 1.35
C HIS A 266 7.21 2.81 2.54
N GLU A 267 7.02 4.12 2.74
CA GLU A 267 7.68 4.89 3.78
C GLU A 267 6.94 4.73 5.12
N MET A 268 5.61 4.59 5.11
CA MET A 268 4.82 4.19 6.28
C MET A 268 5.23 2.79 6.76
N ASP A 269 5.43 1.86 5.83
CA ASP A 269 5.88 0.51 6.17
C ASP A 269 7.26 0.51 6.83
N LYS A 270 8.26 1.18 6.23
CA LYS A 270 9.59 1.30 6.81
C LYS A 270 9.56 1.99 8.18
N ALA A 271 8.79 3.08 8.33
CA ALA A 271 8.63 3.75 9.62
C ALA A 271 8.06 2.79 10.69
N ARG A 272 6.96 2.09 10.38
CA ARG A 272 6.34 1.10 11.27
C ARG A 272 7.30 -0.04 11.62
N TRP A 273 8.04 -0.54 10.63
CA TRP A 273 9.00 -1.63 10.78
C TRP A 273 10.18 -1.25 11.69
N GLY A 274 10.74 -0.06 11.51
CA GLY A 274 11.82 0.47 12.35
C GLY A 274 11.36 0.77 13.78
N LEU A 275 10.14 1.28 13.96
CA LEU A 275 9.52 1.42 15.30
C LEU A 275 9.11 0.08 15.94
N GLY A 276 9.15 -1.01 15.17
CA GLY A 276 8.77 -2.35 15.61
C GLY A 276 7.32 -2.53 16.01
N GLN A 277 6.42 -1.77 15.39
CA GLN A 277 4.99 -1.84 15.66
C GLN A 277 4.34 -2.96 14.85
N THR A 278 3.71 -3.91 15.55
CA THR A 278 3.03 -5.09 14.97
C THR A 278 1.51 -5.03 15.08
N ARG A 279 0.98 -3.85 15.43
CA ARG A 279 -0.45 -3.55 15.53
C ARG A 279 -0.73 -2.18 14.92
N LEU A 280 -2.01 -1.84 14.76
CA LEU A 280 -2.43 -0.47 14.41
C LEU A 280 -2.11 0.50 15.57
N PRO A 281 -1.98 1.81 15.29
CA PRO A 281 -1.86 2.84 16.32
C PRO A 281 -3.16 2.92 17.13
N GLN A 282 -3.07 3.48 18.33
CA GLN A 282 -4.24 3.74 19.19
C GLN A 282 -4.95 5.04 18.81
N TYR A 283 -4.24 5.94 18.13
CA TYR A 283 -4.78 7.21 17.68
C TYR A 283 -4.21 7.59 16.31
N ALA A 284 -5.06 8.14 15.44
CA ALA A 284 -4.67 8.71 14.17
C ALA A 284 -5.32 10.09 13.93
N LEU A 285 -4.55 11.02 13.37
CA LEU A 285 -5.04 12.34 12.98
C LEU A 285 -4.37 12.76 11.68
N SER A 286 -5.11 13.43 10.79
CA SER A 286 -4.55 14.03 9.58
C SER A 286 -4.93 15.50 9.43
N PHE A 287 -4.07 16.26 8.77
CA PHE A 287 -4.30 17.63 8.35
C PHE A 287 -3.73 17.83 6.95
N GLY A 288 -4.48 18.46 6.05
CA GLY A 288 -3.96 18.67 4.71
C GLY A 288 -5.01 19.11 3.71
N GLY A 289 -4.71 18.91 2.42
CA GLY A 289 -5.61 19.25 1.34
C GLY A 289 -4.94 19.17 -0.01
N ARG A 290 -5.63 19.73 -1.00
CA ARG A 290 -5.17 19.79 -2.38
C ARG A 290 -4.88 21.24 -2.73
N PHE A 291 -3.59 21.56 -2.82
CA PHE A 291 -3.11 22.95 -2.85
C PHE A 291 -2.27 23.26 -4.07
N GLY A 292 -2.16 24.54 -4.39
CA GLY A 292 -1.33 25.08 -5.47
C GLY A 292 -1.96 25.01 -6.87
N TYR A 293 -3.04 24.26 -7.05
CA TYR A 293 -3.80 24.16 -8.28
C TYR A 293 -5.23 23.67 -8.02
N THR A 294 -6.13 23.96 -8.95
CA THR A 294 -7.48 23.39 -9.02
C THR A 294 -7.49 22.34 -10.13
N ASP A 295 -8.01 21.16 -9.84
CA ASP A 295 -8.13 20.07 -10.81
C ASP A 295 -9.21 19.06 -10.37
N ASP A 296 -9.37 17.98 -11.15
CA ASP A 296 -10.38 16.95 -10.88
C ASP A 296 -10.03 15.95 -9.77
N GLY A 297 -8.87 16.09 -9.10
CA GLY A 297 -8.42 15.13 -8.09
C GLY A 297 -9.14 15.31 -6.75
N GLU A 298 -9.47 14.20 -6.09
CA GLU A 298 -10.27 14.20 -4.85
C GLU A 298 -9.43 14.02 -3.58
N THR A 299 -8.24 13.42 -3.73
CA THR A 299 -7.33 13.15 -2.61
C THR A 299 -6.34 14.30 -2.40
N ALA A 300 -5.89 14.47 -1.15
CA ALA A 300 -4.92 15.49 -0.79
C ALA A 300 -3.59 15.29 -1.56
N ASN A 301 -3.03 16.38 -2.09
CA ASN A 301 -1.67 16.38 -2.61
C ASN A 301 -0.64 16.75 -1.53
N THR A 302 -1.08 17.33 -0.40
CA THR A 302 -0.24 17.67 0.74
C THR A 302 -0.98 17.29 2.02
N GLN A 303 -0.38 16.42 2.84
CA GLN A 303 -1.04 15.87 4.01
C GLN A 303 -0.04 15.48 5.09
N LEU A 304 -0.26 15.99 6.30
CA LEU A 304 0.46 15.64 7.51
C LEU A 304 -0.40 14.66 8.34
N CYS A 305 0.21 13.60 8.85
CA CYS A 305 -0.45 12.56 9.62
C CYS A 305 0.32 12.31 10.92
N LEU A 306 -0.43 12.13 12.01
CA LEU A 306 0.05 11.61 13.29
C LEU A 306 -0.53 10.22 13.50
N PHE A 307 0.33 9.27 13.84
CA PHE A 307 -0.07 7.97 14.37
C PHE A 307 0.60 7.76 15.71
N ASP A 308 -0.20 7.49 16.73
CA ASP A 308 0.24 7.39 18.11
C ASP A 308 0.03 5.96 18.62
N TYR A 309 1.12 5.29 18.98
CA TYR A 309 1.14 3.93 19.52
C TYR A 309 1.16 3.91 21.06
N GLY A 310 0.71 4.99 21.69
CA GLY A 310 0.77 5.21 23.13
C GLY A 310 2.21 5.48 23.59
N PRO A 311 2.61 4.97 24.78
CA PRO A 311 3.96 5.16 25.31
C PRO A 311 5.08 4.55 24.45
N ALA A 312 4.73 3.63 23.54
CA ALA A 312 5.69 2.88 22.74
C ALA A 312 6.40 3.76 21.71
N ALA A 313 5.63 4.49 20.89
CA ALA A 313 6.17 5.32 19.82
C ALA A 313 5.13 6.29 19.24
N LYS A 314 5.62 7.27 18.49
CA LYS A 314 4.87 8.14 17.59
C LYS A 314 5.41 7.98 16.18
N MET A 315 4.55 8.15 15.19
CA MET A 315 4.93 8.26 13.79
C MET A 315 4.31 9.51 13.20
N ILE A 316 5.15 10.35 12.60
CA ILE A 316 4.74 11.49 11.79
C ILE A 316 4.91 11.10 10.33
N PHE A 317 3.91 11.36 9.49
CA PHE A 317 4.01 11.12 8.06
C PHE A 317 3.60 12.37 7.29
N GLU A 318 4.41 12.79 6.33
CA GLU A 318 4.12 13.98 5.53
C GLU A 318 4.23 13.70 4.02
N VAL A 319 3.13 13.96 3.31
CA VAL A 319 3.08 14.04 1.85
C VAL A 319 3.20 15.51 1.46
N ARG A 320 4.06 15.82 0.50
CA ARG A 320 4.14 17.14 -0.15
C ARG A 320 4.17 16.98 -1.65
N GLY A 321 3.10 17.43 -2.29
CA GLY A 321 2.90 17.42 -3.73
C GLY A 321 3.41 18.68 -4.43
N LEU A 322 3.77 19.73 -3.68
CA LEU A 322 4.36 20.95 -4.24
C LEU A 322 5.89 20.93 -4.09
N LYS A 323 6.57 21.89 -4.72
CA LYS A 323 8.03 21.99 -4.65
C LYS A 323 8.48 22.10 -3.18
N THR A 324 9.39 21.25 -2.77
CA THR A 324 9.88 21.22 -1.39
C THR A 324 11.35 20.83 -1.37
N GLU A 325 12.07 21.37 -0.39
CA GLU A 325 13.43 20.95 -0.09
C GLU A 325 13.43 19.63 0.69
N SER A 326 14.58 18.96 0.68
CA SER A 326 14.79 17.74 1.45
C SER A 326 14.79 18.01 2.96
N TYR A 327 14.32 17.06 3.76
CA TYR A 327 14.42 17.11 5.21
C TYR A 327 15.47 16.10 5.69
N LYS A 328 16.53 16.59 6.35
CA LYS A 328 17.72 15.80 6.71
C LYS A 328 18.32 15.01 5.51
N GLY A 329 18.25 15.58 4.31
CA GLY A 329 18.75 14.95 3.08
C GLY A 329 17.82 13.90 2.46
N ALA A 330 16.59 13.72 2.98
CA ALA A 330 15.59 12.82 2.43
C ALA A 330 14.43 13.58 1.77
N MET A 331 13.94 13.05 0.65
CA MET A 331 12.72 13.50 -0.05
C MET A 331 11.61 12.46 0.09
N VAL A 332 11.87 11.25 -0.37
CA VAL A 332 11.03 10.07 -0.14
C VAL A 332 11.86 9.12 0.72
N GLY A 333 11.52 9.00 2.00
CA GLY A 333 12.40 8.34 2.97
C GLY A 333 11.88 8.38 4.40
N ASN A 334 12.70 7.86 5.31
CA ASN A 334 12.42 7.84 6.74
C ASN A 334 13.54 8.43 7.57
N ILE A 335 13.17 9.02 8.71
CA ILE A 335 14.08 9.40 9.77
C ILE A 335 13.62 8.70 11.05
N PHE A 336 14.52 7.96 11.68
CA PHE A 336 14.31 7.35 13.00
C PHE A 336 15.07 8.17 14.03
N VAL A 337 14.35 8.70 15.01
CA VAL A 337 14.92 9.58 16.04
C VAL A 337 15.08 8.79 17.33
N GLY A 338 16.31 8.64 17.78
CA GLY A 338 16.65 8.03 19.05
C GLY A 338 17.24 9.03 20.04
N THR A 339 17.37 8.62 21.30
CA THR A 339 17.92 9.49 22.37
C THR A 339 19.39 9.85 22.17
N ASP A 340 20.16 9.01 21.48
CA ASP A 340 21.62 9.14 21.32
C ASP A 340 22.06 9.42 19.87
N GLY A 341 21.10 9.51 18.95
CA GLY A 341 21.37 9.74 17.53
C GLY A 341 20.14 9.54 16.65
N TYR A 342 20.35 9.51 15.34
CA TYR A 342 19.27 9.29 14.38
C TYR A 342 19.76 8.54 13.14
N VAL A 343 18.83 7.88 12.45
CA VAL A 343 19.09 7.22 11.16
C VAL A 343 18.23 7.85 10.09
N VAL A 344 18.83 8.24 8.98
CA VAL A 344 18.14 8.71 7.78
C VAL A 344 18.20 7.61 6.72
N CYS A 345 17.04 7.16 6.26
CA CYS A 345 16.89 6.22 5.15
C CYS A 345 16.28 6.96 3.95
N PRO A 346 17.09 7.61 3.10
CA PRO A 346 16.60 8.52 2.05
C PRO A 346 16.18 7.79 0.75
N SER A 347 16.13 6.46 0.77
CA SER A 347 15.82 5.63 -0.40
C SER A 347 15.25 4.26 0.00
N TYR A 348 15.03 3.39 -0.99
CA TYR A 348 14.68 1.97 -0.79
C TYR A 348 15.89 1.10 -0.42
N GLY A 349 17.11 1.61 -0.62
CA GLY A 349 18.33 0.82 -0.64
C GLY A 349 19.14 0.77 0.65
N GLY A 350 18.86 1.67 1.60
CA GLY A 350 19.61 1.73 2.85
C GLY A 350 19.45 3.06 3.56
N GLY A 351 20.43 3.39 4.40
CA GLY A 351 20.41 4.59 5.23
C GLY A 351 21.77 4.97 5.79
N ILE A 352 21.78 6.04 6.57
CA ILE A 352 22.96 6.64 7.20
C ILE A 352 22.61 6.91 8.67
N ALA A 353 23.45 6.41 9.58
CA ALA A 353 23.37 6.69 10.99
C ALA A 353 24.22 7.91 11.36
N TYR A 354 23.70 8.70 12.28
CA TYR A 354 24.34 9.89 12.83
C TYR A 354 24.27 9.83 14.36
N ASP A 355 25.30 10.33 15.04
CA ASP A 355 25.22 10.61 16.47
C ASP A 355 24.38 11.87 16.76
N LYS A 356 24.21 12.18 18.04
CA LYS A 356 23.45 13.36 18.51
C LYS A 356 24.00 14.70 17.99
N ASP A 357 25.28 14.76 17.65
CA ASP A 357 25.96 15.97 17.16
C ASP A 357 25.87 16.07 15.62
N GLY A 358 25.20 15.11 14.97
CA GLY A 358 24.98 15.09 13.53
C GLY A 358 26.18 14.56 12.75
N LYS A 359 27.18 13.97 13.42
CA LYS A 359 28.30 13.32 12.76
C LYS A 359 27.89 11.94 12.28
N GLU A 360 28.19 11.65 11.02
CA GLU A 360 27.95 10.34 10.43
C GLU A 360 28.78 9.25 11.15
N THR A 361 28.11 8.17 11.53
CA THR A 361 28.73 7.03 12.23
C THR A 361 28.76 5.77 11.36
N GLN A 362 27.75 5.54 10.52
CA GLN A 362 27.65 4.34 9.69
C GLN A 362 26.77 4.55 8.46
N ARG A 363 27.10 3.87 7.34
CA ARG A 363 26.25 3.76 6.14
C ARG A 363 25.83 2.32 5.90
N PHE A 364 24.62 2.14 5.39
CA PHE A 364 24.04 0.84 5.04
C PHE A 364 23.62 0.84 3.57
N GLY A 365 23.94 -0.22 2.83
CA GLY A 365 23.58 -0.34 1.40
C GLY A 365 24.30 0.63 0.46
N TRP A 366 25.34 1.32 0.92
CA TRP A 366 26.10 2.29 0.12
C TRP A 366 27.04 1.57 -0.85
N ILE A 367 26.87 1.80 -2.16
CA ILE A 367 27.77 1.30 -3.19
C ILE A 367 28.75 2.40 -3.56
N LYS A 368 30.05 2.19 -3.31
CA LYS A 368 31.12 3.15 -3.62
C LYS A 368 31.59 3.12 -5.08
N ASP A 369 31.31 2.04 -5.80
CA ASP A 369 31.76 1.86 -7.19
C ASP A 369 30.86 2.63 -8.17
N GLU A 370 31.45 3.60 -8.88
CA GLU A 370 30.79 4.47 -9.86
C GLU A 370 30.25 3.72 -11.09
N LYS A 371 30.82 2.57 -11.46
CA LYS A 371 30.33 1.75 -12.58
C LYS A 371 29.12 0.91 -12.19
N ALA A 372 29.05 0.48 -10.93
CA ALA A 372 27.94 -0.30 -10.39
C ALA A 372 26.76 0.59 -9.95
N ALA A 373 27.03 1.80 -9.49
CA ALA A 373 26.04 2.81 -9.15
C ALA A 373 26.52 4.16 -9.71
N GLN A 374 25.93 4.61 -10.81
CA GLN A 374 26.24 5.89 -11.51
C GLN A 374 26.35 7.07 -10.52
N GLY A 375 27.56 7.29 -9.97
CA GLY A 375 27.90 8.30 -8.97
C GLY A 375 27.55 7.97 -7.50
N GLY A 376 27.91 6.79 -6.98
CA GLY A 376 27.89 6.46 -5.54
C GLY A 376 26.51 6.62 -4.89
N ARG A 377 25.68 5.57 -4.94
CA ARG A 377 24.28 5.60 -4.47
C ARG A 377 23.95 4.39 -3.62
N PHE A 378 22.81 4.45 -2.93
CA PHE A 378 22.25 3.26 -2.28
C PHE A 378 21.91 2.20 -3.31
N GLY A 379 22.43 0.99 -3.11
CA GLY A 379 22.15 -0.16 -3.95
C GLY A 379 20.78 -0.76 -3.68
N GLY A 380 20.25 -1.50 -4.66
CA GLY A 380 19.01 -2.23 -4.46
C GLY A 380 18.38 -2.75 -5.74
N SER A 381 17.67 -3.86 -5.60
CA SER A 381 16.92 -4.45 -6.69
C SER A 381 15.59 -4.98 -6.18
N ASP A 382 14.53 -4.70 -6.93
CA ASP A 382 13.22 -5.33 -6.74
C ASP A 382 13.33 -6.86 -6.85
N GLN A 383 14.34 -7.37 -7.56
CA GLN A 383 14.60 -8.79 -7.74
C GLN A 383 14.68 -9.55 -6.40
N HIS A 384 15.34 -8.97 -5.39
CA HIS A 384 15.43 -9.60 -4.06
C HIS A 384 14.07 -9.95 -3.47
N HIS A 385 13.03 -9.18 -3.81
CA HIS A 385 11.69 -9.39 -3.30
C HIS A 385 10.97 -10.52 -4.05
N PHE A 386 11.18 -10.65 -5.36
CA PHE A 386 10.69 -11.79 -6.16
C PHE A 386 11.42 -13.09 -5.80
N ASP A 387 12.73 -13.03 -5.58
CA ASP A 387 13.53 -14.20 -5.14
C ASP A 387 13.02 -14.72 -3.79
N ASN A 388 12.78 -13.80 -2.85
CA ASN A 388 12.24 -14.15 -1.54
C ASN A 388 10.83 -14.75 -1.63
N TYR A 389 9.97 -14.19 -2.48
CA TYR A 389 8.63 -14.73 -2.72
C TYR A 389 8.71 -16.18 -3.22
N ALA A 390 9.48 -16.41 -4.28
CA ALA A 390 9.55 -17.72 -4.91
C ALA A 390 10.22 -18.76 -3.97
N LYS A 391 11.15 -18.33 -3.11
CA LYS A 391 11.67 -19.16 -2.02
C LYS A 391 10.56 -19.57 -1.04
N ALA A 392 9.73 -18.65 -0.58
CA ALA A 392 8.63 -18.93 0.35
C ALA A 392 7.54 -19.81 -0.28
N VAL A 393 7.21 -19.60 -1.56
CA VAL A 393 6.28 -20.45 -2.33
C VAL A 393 6.76 -21.90 -2.37
N ARG A 394 8.07 -22.13 -2.51
CA ARG A 394 8.67 -23.46 -2.51
C ARG A 394 8.77 -24.08 -1.12
N SER A 395 9.14 -23.28 -0.11
CA SER A 395 9.28 -23.77 1.27
C SER A 395 7.95 -24.04 1.96
N ARG A 396 6.86 -23.42 1.48
CA ARG A 396 5.53 -23.40 2.09
C ARG A 396 5.46 -22.74 3.47
N LYS A 397 6.50 -22.00 3.85
CA LYS A 397 6.57 -21.28 5.13
C LYS A 397 6.32 -19.80 4.88
N HIS A 398 5.20 -19.29 5.34
CA HIS A 398 4.88 -17.87 5.15
C HIS A 398 5.82 -16.98 5.97
N GLU A 399 6.45 -17.52 7.01
CA GLU A 399 7.48 -16.87 7.83
C GLU A 399 8.77 -16.59 7.05
N ASP A 400 8.98 -17.27 5.92
CA ASP A 400 10.09 -16.95 5.01
C ASP A 400 9.84 -15.66 4.22
N LEU A 401 8.61 -15.15 4.18
CA LEU A 401 8.29 -13.90 3.50
C LEU A 401 8.84 -12.70 4.27
N ASN A 402 9.50 -11.80 3.53
CA ASN A 402 9.93 -10.53 4.09
C ASN A 402 8.76 -9.56 4.27
N CYS A 403 7.68 -9.71 3.50
CA CYS A 403 6.46 -8.92 3.59
C CYS A 403 5.21 -9.81 3.43
N ASP A 404 4.95 -10.67 4.42
CA ASP A 404 3.66 -11.38 4.52
C ASP A 404 2.49 -10.39 4.50
N ILE A 405 1.33 -10.86 4.03
CA ILE A 405 0.10 -10.06 4.00
C ILE A 405 -0.24 -9.37 5.32
N SER A 406 0.12 -9.94 6.48
CA SER A 406 -0.07 -9.26 7.76
C SER A 406 0.69 -7.93 7.86
N GLU A 407 1.91 -7.87 7.33
CA GLU A 407 2.72 -6.65 7.33
C GLU A 407 2.17 -5.62 6.35
N GLY A 408 1.83 -6.05 5.13
CA GLY A 408 1.25 -5.16 4.12
C GLY A 408 -0.12 -4.61 4.52
N HIS A 409 -0.94 -5.41 5.20
CA HIS A 409 -2.22 -4.99 5.78
C HIS A 409 -2.03 -3.84 6.78
N LEU A 410 -1.17 -4.02 7.78
CA LEU A 410 -0.93 -3.01 8.81
C LEU A 410 -0.39 -1.71 8.20
N SER A 411 0.50 -1.81 7.21
CA SER A 411 1.07 -0.64 6.54
C SER A 411 0.07 0.08 5.64
N ALA A 412 -0.76 -0.64 4.89
CA ALA A 412 -1.85 -0.04 4.10
C ALA A 412 -2.93 0.61 5.00
N SER A 413 -3.24 -0.01 6.14
CA SER A 413 -4.20 0.51 7.10
C SER A 413 -3.82 1.88 7.65
N LEU A 414 -2.53 2.21 7.77
CA LEU A 414 -2.08 3.55 8.16
C LEU A 414 -2.52 4.60 7.13
N CYS A 415 -2.40 4.30 5.83
CA CYS A 415 -2.89 5.19 4.78
C CYS A 415 -4.41 5.38 4.87
N HIS A 416 -5.14 4.29 5.12
CA HIS A 416 -6.60 4.31 5.22
C HIS A 416 -7.09 5.11 6.42
N LEU A 417 -6.50 4.90 7.60
CA LEU A 417 -6.84 5.64 8.81
C LEU A 417 -6.56 7.14 8.66
N ALA A 418 -5.42 7.51 8.05
CA ALA A 418 -5.13 8.91 7.73
C ALA A 418 -6.17 9.53 6.77
N ASN A 419 -6.57 8.78 5.74
CA ASN A 419 -7.59 9.22 4.80
C ASN A 419 -8.99 9.32 5.44
N ILE A 420 -9.35 8.41 6.35
CA ILE A 420 -10.61 8.49 7.12
C ILE A 420 -10.61 9.74 8.00
N SER A 421 -9.53 9.96 8.76
CA SER A 421 -9.37 11.16 9.59
C SER A 421 -9.51 12.41 8.73
N TYR A 422 -8.77 12.50 7.62
CA TYR A 422 -8.86 13.60 6.67
C TYR A 422 -10.29 13.79 6.18
N ARG A 423 -10.94 12.77 5.63
CA ARG A 423 -12.26 12.88 4.98
C ARG A 423 -13.37 13.31 5.96
N LEU A 424 -13.31 12.88 7.21
CA LEU A 424 -14.25 13.30 8.27
C LEU A 424 -13.92 14.65 8.89
N GLY A 425 -12.80 15.25 8.50
CA GLY A 425 -12.35 16.53 9.01
C GLY A 425 -13.22 17.71 8.57
N ARG A 426 -13.11 18.81 9.32
CA ARG A 426 -13.75 20.09 9.01
C ARG A 426 -12.86 20.94 8.12
N GLU A 427 -13.47 21.72 7.25
CA GLU A 427 -12.77 22.69 6.41
C GLU A 427 -12.53 23.99 7.16
N MET A 428 -11.32 24.53 7.04
CA MET A 428 -10.94 25.81 7.64
C MET A 428 -9.67 26.36 6.97
N PRO A 429 -9.44 27.69 7.04
CA PRO A 429 -8.17 28.26 6.60
C PRO A 429 -6.97 27.58 7.28
N ILE A 430 -5.91 27.38 6.52
CA ILE A 430 -4.73 26.65 7.01
C ILE A 430 -3.97 27.45 8.06
N ALA A 431 -3.97 28.77 7.96
CA ALA A 431 -3.35 29.64 8.95
C ALA A 431 -4.07 29.60 10.31
N THR A 432 -5.40 29.38 10.31
CA THR A 432 -6.22 29.32 11.53
C THR A 432 -6.28 27.92 12.14
N ALA A 433 -5.52 26.96 11.61
CA ALA A 433 -5.30 25.64 12.22
C ALA A 433 -4.43 25.74 13.48
N GLU A 434 -4.71 26.70 14.37
CA GLU A 434 -4.03 26.95 15.64
C GLU A 434 -4.52 25.99 16.74
N ILE A 435 -4.62 24.70 16.45
CA ILE A 435 -4.80 23.66 17.48
C ILE A 435 -4.06 22.42 17.02
N PHE A 436 -2.78 22.55 16.70
CA PHE A 436 -1.97 21.36 16.59
C PHE A 436 -1.87 20.76 18.01
N THR A 437 -2.21 19.49 18.08
CA THR A 437 -2.42 18.61 19.25
C THR A 437 -1.44 18.81 20.43
N ASN A 438 -1.63 18.06 21.52
CA ASN A 438 -0.61 17.98 22.58
C ASN A 438 0.72 17.30 22.13
N ASN A 439 0.83 16.89 20.86
CA ASN A 439 2.04 16.29 20.30
C ASN A 439 2.98 17.36 19.70
N LYS A 440 4.09 17.64 20.41
CA LYS A 440 5.08 18.64 20.00
C LYS A 440 5.62 18.44 18.58
N SER A 441 5.98 17.21 18.22
CA SER A 441 6.54 16.91 16.89
C SER A 441 5.51 17.14 15.78
N PHE A 442 4.26 16.73 15.97
CA PHE A 442 3.21 17.00 15.00
C PHE A 442 3.00 18.51 14.80
N ASN A 443 3.05 19.29 15.88
CA ASN A 443 2.88 20.74 15.82
C ASN A 443 4.06 21.43 15.08
N GLU A 444 5.28 20.93 15.28
CA GLU A 444 6.46 21.40 14.56
C GLU A 444 6.34 21.13 13.06
N PHE A 445 5.94 19.92 12.68
CA PHE A 445 5.69 19.59 11.27
C PHE A 445 4.49 20.35 10.70
N GLY A 446 3.46 20.65 11.51
CA GLY A 446 2.34 21.51 11.13
C GLY A 446 2.81 22.91 10.73
N LYS A 447 3.69 23.53 11.52
CA LYS A 447 4.34 24.81 11.18
C LYS A 447 5.16 24.68 9.88
N GLY A 448 5.89 23.58 9.73
CA GLY A 448 6.66 23.27 8.52
C GLY A 448 5.78 23.15 7.27
N LEU A 449 4.60 22.54 7.38
CA LEU A 449 3.63 22.43 6.30
C LEU A 449 3.09 23.81 5.91
N VAL A 450 2.72 24.66 6.87
CA VAL A 450 2.27 26.04 6.59
C VAL A 450 3.37 26.82 5.88
N ALA A 451 4.63 26.71 6.35
CA ALA A 451 5.77 27.35 5.69
C ALA A 451 5.99 26.83 4.26
N HIS A 452 5.86 25.53 4.04
CA HIS A 452 5.93 24.91 2.72
C HIS A 452 4.88 25.47 1.75
N LEU A 453 3.64 25.65 2.21
CA LEU A 453 2.57 26.22 1.40
C LEU A 453 2.83 27.68 1.05
N LYS A 454 3.28 28.49 2.03
CA LYS A 454 3.69 29.89 1.79
C LYS A 454 4.84 29.99 0.78
N ALA A 455 5.83 29.11 0.88
CA ALA A 455 6.94 29.04 -0.08
C ALA A 455 6.48 28.70 -1.51
N ASN A 456 5.34 28.01 -1.65
CA ASN A 456 4.69 27.71 -2.93
C ASN A 456 3.59 28.70 -3.30
N LYS A 457 3.54 29.88 -2.68
CA LYS A 457 2.60 30.97 -2.98
C LYS A 457 1.12 30.61 -2.78
N VAL A 458 0.82 29.65 -1.90
CA VAL A 458 -0.54 29.35 -1.47
C VAL A 458 -0.96 30.38 -0.41
N ASP A 459 -2.10 31.05 -0.61
CA ASP A 459 -2.67 31.99 0.36
C ASP A 459 -3.29 31.19 1.52
N THR A 460 -2.53 31.01 2.62
CA THR A 460 -2.94 30.17 3.76
C THR A 460 -4.07 30.76 4.60
N GLU A 461 -4.38 32.05 4.44
CA GLU A 461 -5.48 32.72 5.15
C GLU A 461 -6.83 32.48 4.47
N LYS A 462 -6.83 32.19 3.16
CA LYS A 462 -8.03 31.94 2.36
C LYS A 462 -8.19 30.51 1.90
N THR A 463 -7.08 29.82 1.64
CA THR A 463 -7.09 28.44 1.16
C THR A 463 -7.58 27.54 2.28
N LEU A 464 -8.71 26.87 2.04
CA LEU A 464 -9.26 25.89 2.96
C LEU A 464 -8.42 24.61 2.90
N GLY A 465 -7.91 24.20 4.06
CA GLY A 465 -7.47 22.84 4.31
C GLY A 465 -8.55 22.08 5.06
N ARG A 466 -8.34 20.77 5.23
CA ARG A 466 -9.19 19.93 6.05
C ARG A 466 -8.43 19.49 7.30
N PHE A 467 -8.97 19.85 8.46
CA PHE A 467 -8.48 19.41 9.75
C PHE A 467 -9.23 18.15 10.16
N GLY A 468 -8.53 17.03 10.13
CA GLY A 468 -9.10 15.70 10.26
C GLY A 468 -9.79 15.46 11.59
N TYR A 469 -10.73 14.52 11.58
CA TYR A 469 -11.34 14.01 12.80
C TYR A 469 -10.34 13.08 13.53
N PRO A 470 -10.08 13.27 14.84
CA PRO A 470 -9.21 12.39 15.60
C PRO A 470 -9.83 11.01 15.74
N LEU A 471 -9.12 9.97 15.31
CA LEU A 471 -9.59 8.59 15.39
C LEU A 471 -9.00 7.90 16.61
N LEU A 472 -9.84 7.46 17.56
CA LEU A 472 -9.45 6.50 18.58
C LEU A 472 -9.65 5.09 18.04
N ILE A 473 -8.63 4.24 18.11
CA ILE A 473 -8.61 2.94 17.42
C ILE A 473 -8.52 1.82 18.46
N ASP A 474 -9.42 0.85 18.33
CA ASP A 474 -9.22 -0.44 18.97
C ASP A 474 -8.27 -1.29 18.14
N THR A 475 -7.05 -1.44 18.63
CA THR A 475 -5.98 -2.14 17.90
C THR A 475 -6.24 -3.65 17.76
N ARG A 476 -7.16 -4.23 18.53
CA ARG A 476 -7.50 -5.66 18.46
C ARG A 476 -8.62 -5.90 17.46
N SER A 477 -9.74 -5.19 17.60
CA SER A 477 -10.87 -5.32 16.67
C SER A 477 -10.64 -4.56 15.37
N GLN A 478 -9.64 -3.65 15.33
CA GLN A 478 -9.34 -2.75 14.21
C GLN A 478 -10.52 -1.85 13.84
N THR A 479 -11.28 -1.42 14.84
CA THR A 479 -12.45 -0.54 14.70
C THR A 479 -12.17 0.82 15.32
N ILE A 480 -12.99 1.82 14.95
CA ILE A 480 -12.93 3.15 15.57
C ILE A 480 -13.77 3.13 16.85
N LYS A 481 -13.15 3.50 17.97
CA LYS A 481 -13.82 3.66 19.27
C LYS A 481 -14.59 4.96 19.28
N ASN A 482 -15.71 4.94 19.98
CA ASN A 482 -16.48 6.14 20.24
C ASN A 482 -15.68 7.12 21.10
N SER A 483 -15.51 8.34 20.59
CA SER A 483 -14.83 9.46 21.25
C SER A 483 -15.78 10.59 21.68
N GLY A 484 -17.08 10.32 21.78
CA GLY A 484 -18.10 11.29 22.21
C GLY A 484 -18.97 11.87 21.08
N ASP A 485 -18.87 11.32 19.87
CA ASP A 485 -19.74 11.62 18.73
C ASP A 485 -20.11 10.32 18.01
N ASP A 486 -21.28 9.78 18.34
CA ASP A 486 -21.76 8.49 17.84
C ASP A 486 -21.93 8.49 16.32
N GLU A 487 -22.38 9.61 15.74
CA GLU A 487 -22.65 9.72 14.31
C GLU A 487 -21.34 9.72 13.51
N VAL A 488 -20.36 10.52 13.93
CA VAL A 488 -19.04 10.56 13.27
C VAL A 488 -18.30 9.23 13.49
N THR A 489 -18.42 8.62 14.66
CA THR A 489 -17.86 7.29 14.92
C THR A 489 -18.47 6.22 14.02
N ALA A 490 -19.78 6.24 13.81
CA ALA A 490 -20.47 5.33 12.89
C ALA A 490 -20.00 5.52 11.44
N LYS A 491 -19.89 6.77 10.98
CA LYS A 491 -19.33 7.11 9.67
C LYS A 491 -17.89 6.62 9.53
N ALA A 492 -17.04 6.83 10.54
CA ALA A 492 -15.65 6.38 10.53
C ALA A 492 -15.54 4.85 10.43
N ASN A 493 -16.36 4.12 11.18
CA ASN A 493 -16.41 2.66 11.09
C ASN A 493 -16.93 2.18 9.74
N ALA A 494 -17.95 2.82 9.15
CA ALA A 494 -18.42 2.48 7.81
C ALA A 494 -17.32 2.61 6.74
N MET A 495 -16.44 3.60 6.89
CA MET A 495 -15.30 3.83 5.98
C MET A 495 -14.13 2.83 6.15
N LEU A 496 -14.16 1.96 7.17
CA LEU A 496 -13.24 0.82 7.26
C LEU A 496 -13.58 -0.26 6.23
N PHE A 497 -14.75 -0.16 5.60
CA PHE A 497 -15.28 -1.06 4.58
C PHE A 497 -15.54 -0.29 3.28
N ARG A 498 -16.03 -1.01 2.28
CA ARG A 498 -16.59 -0.47 1.05
C ARG A 498 -17.80 -1.28 0.64
N GLU A 499 -18.69 -0.66 -0.11
CA GLU A 499 -19.68 -1.42 -0.87
C GLU A 499 -19.00 -2.04 -2.10
N TYR A 500 -19.26 -3.32 -2.34
CA TYR A 500 -18.79 -4.04 -3.52
C TYR A 500 -19.92 -4.14 -4.53
N ARG A 501 -19.59 -4.01 -5.81
CA ARG A 501 -20.56 -4.27 -6.89
C ARG A 501 -20.97 -5.74 -6.92
N LYS A 502 -22.20 -5.97 -7.35
CA LYS A 502 -22.73 -7.31 -7.59
C LYS A 502 -21.84 -8.10 -8.55
N GLY A 503 -21.45 -9.31 -8.18
CA GLY A 503 -20.52 -10.17 -8.93
C GLY A 503 -19.03 -9.91 -8.64
N PHE A 504 -18.71 -8.91 -7.82
CA PHE A 504 -17.36 -8.55 -7.37
C PHE A 504 -17.28 -8.48 -5.85
N GLU A 505 -18.10 -9.25 -5.14
CA GLU A 505 -18.19 -9.21 -3.69
C GLU A 505 -16.96 -9.86 -3.04
N LEU A 506 -16.36 -9.15 -2.08
CA LEU A 506 -15.38 -9.74 -1.19
C LEU A 506 -16.11 -10.44 -0.03
N LYS A 507 -16.02 -11.76 0.03
CA LYS A 507 -16.69 -12.56 1.06
C LYS A 507 -15.82 -12.67 2.31
N GLU A 508 -16.48 -12.71 3.46
CA GLU A 508 -15.84 -13.08 4.72
C GLU A 508 -15.24 -14.48 4.64
N ILE A 509 -14.12 -14.67 5.34
CA ILE A 509 -13.44 -15.96 5.42
C ILE A 509 -13.72 -16.56 6.79
N ALA A 510 -14.62 -17.54 6.81
CA ALA A 510 -15.00 -18.30 8.01
C ALA A 510 -13.91 -19.23 8.54
#